data_AF-A0A4V1UC39-F1
#
_entry.id   AF-A0A4V1UC39-F1
#
_cell.length_a   1.000
_cell.length_b   1.000
_cell.length_c   1.000
_cell.angle_alpha   90.00
_cell.angle_beta   90.00
_cell.angle_gamma   90.00
#
_symmetry.space_group_name_H-M   'P 1'
#
loop_
_entity.id
_entity.type
_entity.pdbx_description
1 polymer ?
#
loop_
_entity_poly.entity_id
_entity_poly.type
_entity_poly.pdbx_seq_one_letter_code
_entity_poly.pdbx_strand_id
1 'polypeptide(L)'
;MKQWLFGWVLTFVSVAGFGQQQSFSSIDWKVQSLDAPTPDSLARAINGMFSTQLEKTRAIYAWITSHIDYNTSIYKPWAAKYDYSPDPLDTASIWPSGDEMVARKVMRRRTAVCDGYARLFKVLCDYTGIEAVIVQGYGRVAGSNRFRTNHTWNAVKIDSAWYLVDATWASGYMTFGDDYVRKQNDVYFLTPPD
;
A
#
# COMPACT_ATOMS: atom_id res chain seq x y z
N MET A 1 32.57 34.98 -54.06
CA MET A 1 31.94 35.01 -52.72
C MET A 1 31.48 33.60 -52.40
N LYS A 2 32.18 32.89 -51.49
CA LYS A 2 31.89 31.50 -51.12
C LYS A 2 30.95 31.50 -49.92
N GLN A 3 29.80 30.85 -50.03
CA GLN A 3 28.88 30.63 -48.92
C GLN A 3 29.07 29.18 -48.44
N TRP A 4 29.38 29.00 -47.16
CA TRP A 4 29.45 27.68 -46.52
C TRP A 4 28.16 27.46 -45.73
N LEU A 5 27.38 26.44 -46.11
CA LEU A 5 26.25 25.96 -45.32
C LEU A 5 26.76 24.91 -44.33
N PHE A 6 26.78 25.25 -43.05
CA PHE A 6 26.95 24.29 -41.96
C PHE A 6 25.61 23.61 -41.69
N GLY A 7 25.48 22.34 -42.09
CA GLY A 7 24.34 21.49 -41.74
C GLY A 7 24.50 20.95 -40.32
N TRP A 8 23.57 21.29 -39.43
CA TRP A 8 23.45 20.65 -38.12
C TRP A 8 22.60 19.40 -38.26
N VAL A 9 23.21 18.23 -38.06
CA VAL A 9 22.47 16.96 -37.93
C VAL A 9 22.02 16.84 -36.48
N LEU A 10 20.73 17.07 -36.24
CA LEU A 10 20.05 16.73 -34.99
C LEU A 10 19.78 15.22 -34.99
N THR A 11 20.63 14.42 -34.35
CA THR A 11 20.31 13.02 -34.04
C THR A 11 19.31 12.99 -32.89
N PHE A 12 18.04 12.75 -33.21
CA PHE A 12 17.05 12.31 -32.24
C PHE A 12 17.45 10.92 -31.73
N VAL A 13 18.03 10.86 -30.54
CA VAL A 13 18.11 9.61 -29.78
C VAL A 13 16.72 9.36 -29.22
N SER A 14 15.96 8.49 -29.87
CA SER A 14 14.73 7.96 -29.31
C SER A 14 15.10 7.12 -28.09
N VAL A 15 14.88 7.67 -26.89
CA VAL A 15 14.82 6.85 -25.68
C VAL A 15 13.53 6.05 -25.81
N ALA A 16 13.64 4.83 -26.34
CA ALA A 16 12.59 3.84 -26.22
C ALA A 16 12.41 3.58 -24.71
N GLY A 17 11.40 4.22 -24.12
CA GLY A 17 10.95 3.89 -22.77
C GLY A 17 10.52 2.44 -22.77
N PHE A 18 11.32 1.58 -22.14
CA PHE A 18 10.98 0.19 -21.92
C PHE A 18 9.82 0.12 -20.92
N GLY A 19 8.60 0.26 -21.41
CA GLY A 19 7.39 -0.13 -20.69
C GLY A 19 7.23 -1.64 -20.69
N GLN A 20 8.16 -2.37 -20.08
CA GLN A 20 7.90 -3.76 -19.71
C GLN A 20 7.07 -3.72 -18.44
N GLN A 21 5.80 -4.14 -18.54
CA GLN A 21 4.97 -4.39 -17.38
C GLN A 21 5.61 -5.55 -16.59
N GLN A 22 6.38 -5.22 -15.56
CA GLN A 22 7.06 -6.21 -14.74
C GLN A 22 5.99 -7.11 -14.09
N SER A 23 6.06 -8.41 -14.37
CA SER A 23 5.13 -9.37 -13.80
C SER A 23 5.50 -9.63 -12.34
N PHE A 24 4.57 -9.33 -11.43
CA PHE A 24 4.73 -9.53 -9.99
C PHE A 24 4.13 -10.84 -9.48
N SER A 25 3.57 -11.68 -10.36
CA SER A 25 2.87 -12.91 -9.96
C SER A 25 3.73 -13.86 -9.13
N SER A 26 5.05 -13.89 -9.40
CA SER A 26 6.03 -14.67 -8.66
C SER A 26 6.20 -14.22 -7.20
N ILE A 27 6.03 -12.93 -6.93
CA ILE A 27 6.12 -12.33 -5.59
C ILE A 27 4.79 -12.54 -4.86
N ASP A 28 3.69 -12.26 -5.55
CA ASP A 28 2.33 -12.35 -5.01
C ASP A 28 2.03 -13.76 -4.52
N TRP A 29 2.33 -14.80 -5.31
CA TRP A 29 2.09 -16.18 -4.87
C TRP A 29 2.91 -16.53 -3.63
N LYS A 30 4.16 -16.07 -3.57
CA LYS A 30 5.08 -16.36 -2.46
C LYS A 30 4.57 -15.79 -1.15
N VAL A 31 4.00 -14.59 -1.19
CA VAL A 31 3.52 -13.92 0.02
C VAL A 31 2.09 -14.32 0.39
N GLN A 32 1.29 -14.82 -0.55
CA GLN A 32 -0.10 -15.20 -0.31
C GLN A 32 -0.25 -16.26 0.80
N SER A 33 0.72 -17.15 0.96
CA SER A 33 0.72 -18.18 1.99
C SER A 33 1.56 -17.85 3.23
N LEU A 34 2.12 -16.63 3.32
CA LEU A 34 2.95 -16.25 4.47
C LEU A 34 2.06 -15.98 5.68
N ASP A 35 2.11 -16.88 6.66
CA ASP A 35 1.57 -16.61 7.97
C ASP A 35 2.62 -15.93 8.85
N ALA A 36 2.26 -14.74 9.34
CA ALA A 36 3.11 -13.91 10.18
C ALA A 36 2.22 -13.20 11.19
N PRO A 37 2.43 -13.39 12.51
CA PRO A 37 1.55 -12.85 13.54
C PRO A 37 1.79 -11.37 13.85
N THR A 38 2.95 -10.82 13.48
CA THR A 38 3.37 -9.45 13.81
C THR A 38 4.03 -8.74 12.62
N PRO A 39 4.01 -7.40 12.56
CA PRO A 39 4.66 -6.67 11.46
C PRO A 39 6.15 -6.99 11.33
N ASP A 40 6.87 -7.11 12.46
CA ASP A 40 8.30 -7.47 12.44
C ASP A 40 8.54 -8.86 11.84
N SER A 41 7.69 -9.85 12.17
CA SER A 41 7.88 -11.22 11.70
C SER A 41 7.62 -11.34 10.19
N LEU A 42 6.61 -10.63 9.69
CA LEU A 42 6.33 -10.52 8.26
C LEU A 42 7.48 -9.83 7.53
N ALA A 43 7.96 -8.69 8.04
CA ALA A 43 9.05 -7.95 7.43
C ALA A 43 10.37 -8.76 7.40
N ARG A 44 10.66 -9.54 8.45
CA ARG A 44 11.80 -10.47 8.48
C ARG A 44 11.68 -11.53 7.39
N ALA A 45 10.49 -12.13 7.21
CA ALA A 45 10.26 -13.10 6.14
C ALA A 45 10.47 -12.46 4.76
N ILE A 46 9.89 -11.28 4.53
CA ILE A 46 10.04 -10.52 3.27
C ILE A 46 11.52 -10.19 2.99
N ASN A 47 12.27 -9.70 3.98
CA ASN A 47 13.70 -9.40 3.86
C ASN A 47 14.55 -10.65 3.56
N GLY A 48 14.12 -11.84 4.01
CA GLY A 48 14.80 -13.10 3.69
C GLY A 48 14.50 -13.63 2.28
N MET A 49 13.38 -13.21 1.68
CA MET A 49 12.91 -13.71 0.38
C MET A 49 13.24 -12.78 -0.79
N PHE A 50 13.39 -11.49 -0.52
CA PHE A 50 13.51 -10.44 -1.54
C PHE A 50 14.60 -9.45 -1.18
N SER A 51 15.34 -8.99 -2.19
CA SER A 51 16.52 -8.14 -1.99
C SER A 51 16.27 -6.69 -2.38
N THR A 52 15.50 -6.45 -3.44
CA THR A 52 15.30 -5.09 -3.96
C THR A 52 14.17 -4.34 -3.25
N GLN A 53 14.24 -3.00 -3.23
CA GLN A 53 13.17 -2.16 -2.69
C GLN A 53 11.84 -2.41 -3.40
N LEU A 54 11.86 -2.58 -4.73
CA LEU A 54 10.68 -2.86 -5.53
C LEU A 54 10.02 -4.19 -5.16
N GLU A 55 10.79 -5.27 -5.06
CA GLU A 55 10.25 -6.59 -4.70
C GLU A 55 9.68 -6.60 -3.28
N LYS A 56 10.38 -5.99 -2.31
CA LYS A 56 9.89 -5.89 -0.93
C LYS A 56 8.62 -5.04 -0.85
N THR A 57 8.59 -3.92 -1.55
CA THR A 57 7.40 -3.05 -1.62
C THR A 57 6.21 -3.80 -2.22
N ARG A 58 6.45 -4.59 -3.28
CA ARG A 58 5.42 -5.45 -3.87
C ARG A 58 4.95 -6.54 -2.92
N ALA A 59 5.89 -7.20 -2.23
CA ALA A 59 5.58 -8.24 -1.26
C ALA A 59 4.68 -7.71 -0.12
N ILE A 60 4.99 -6.53 0.42
CA ILE A 60 4.17 -5.85 1.44
C ILE A 60 2.78 -5.55 0.88
N TYR A 61 2.71 -4.91 -0.28
CA TYR A 61 1.47 -4.56 -0.95
C TYR A 61 0.57 -5.80 -1.16
N ALA A 62 1.12 -6.83 -1.80
CA ALA A 62 0.39 -8.04 -2.17
C ALA A 62 -0.06 -8.83 -0.93
N TRP A 63 0.76 -8.85 0.14
CA TRP A 63 0.35 -9.47 1.39
C TRP A 63 -0.84 -8.74 2.02
N ILE A 64 -0.79 -7.40 2.10
CA ILE A 64 -1.89 -6.61 2.68
C ILE A 64 -3.18 -6.80 1.86
N THR A 65 -3.12 -6.66 0.54
CA THR A 65 -4.28 -6.75 -0.35
C THR A 65 -4.91 -8.13 -0.41
N SER A 66 -4.16 -9.18 -0.03
CA SER A 66 -4.67 -10.56 0.06
C SER A 66 -5.15 -10.96 1.46
N HIS A 67 -4.68 -10.30 2.52
CA HIS A 67 -4.95 -10.73 3.90
C HIS A 67 -5.85 -9.80 4.72
N ILE A 68 -6.03 -8.54 4.31
CA ILE A 68 -6.81 -7.56 5.07
C ILE A 68 -8.10 -7.22 4.31
N ASP A 69 -9.25 -7.39 4.96
CA ASP A 69 -10.57 -7.02 4.44
C ASP A 69 -10.94 -5.58 4.84
N TYR A 70 -11.66 -4.87 3.95
CA TYR A 70 -12.16 -3.55 4.30
C TYR A 70 -13.26 -3.66 5.36
N ASN A 71 -13.15 -2.86 6.42
CA ASN A 71 -14.12 -2.88 7.52
C ASN A 71 -15.43 -2.20 7.11
N THR A 72 -16.43 -2.99 6.76
CA THR A 72 -17.76 -2.51 6.32
C THR A 72 -18.69 -2.15 7.48
N SER A 73 -18.34 -2.46 8.73
CA SER A 73 -19.20 -2.18 9.89
C SER A 73 -19.49 -0.68 10.09
N ILE A 74 -18.65 0.18 9.52
CA ILE A 74 -18.87 1.64 9.50
C ILE A 74 -20.12 2.04 8.72
N TYR A 75 -20.55 1.24 7.73
CA TYR A 75 -21.77 1.45 6.95
C TYR A 75 -22.98 0.73 7.53
N LYS A 76 -22.75 -0.26 8.40
CA LYS A 76 -23.78 -1.06 9.07
C LYS A 76 -23.68 -0.94 10.60
N PRO A 77 -23.74 0.28 11.18
CA PRO A 77 -23.52 0.49 12.62
C PRO A 77 -24.52 -0.28 13.50
N TRP A 78 -25.74 -0.52 12.99
CA TRP A 78 -26.77 -1.31 13.69
C TRP A 78 -26.44 -2.81 13.80
N ALA A 79 -25.51 -3.31 12.97
CA ALA A 79 -25.05 -4.70 12.99
C ALA A 79 -23.74 -4.88 13.76
N ALA A 80 -23.09 -3.79 14.19
CA ALA A 80 -21.83 -3.83 14.90
C ALA A 80 -22.02 -4.38 16.33
N LYS A 81 -21.61 -5.63 16.55
CA LYS A 81 -21.45 -6.18 17.90
C LYS A 81 -20.10 -5.71 18.46
N TYR A 82 -20.13 -4.84 19.47
CA TYR A 82 -18.93 -4.49 20.22
C TYR A 82 -18.60 -5.61 21.18
N ASP A 83 -17.86 -6.62 20.70
CA ASP A 83 -17.24 -7.61 21.57
C ASP A 83 -15.85 -7.09 21.96
N TYR A 84 -15.71 -6.66 23.22
CA TYR A 84 -14.43 -6.24 23.74
C TYR A 84 -13.55 -7.48 23.91
N SER A 85 -12.58 -7.63 23.01
CA SER A 85 -11.50 -8.60 23.18
C SER A 85 -10.28 -7.86 23.75
N PRO A 86 -9.77 -8.25 24.94
CA PRO A 86 -8.57 -7.67 25.52
C PRO A 86 -7.41 -7.72 24.51
N ASP A 87 -6.77 -6.58 24.28
CA ASP A 87 -5.58 -6.51 23.45
C ASP A 87 -4.37 -6.89 24.32
N PRO A 88 -3.47 -7.79 23.90
CA PRO A 88 -2.20 -8.01 24.61
C PRO A 88 -1.42 -6.70 24.85
N LEU A 89 -1.64 -5.68 24.01
CA LEU A 89 -1.07 -4.35 24.20
C LEU A 89 -1.68 -3.57 25.38
N ASP A 90 -2.89 -3.90 25.85
CA ASP A 90 -3.53 -3.24 27.00
C ASP A 90 -2.72 -3.43 28.29
N THR A 91 -1.87 -4.46 28.33
CA THR A 91 -0.98 -4.79 29.46
C THR A 91 0.50 -4.55 29.15
N ALA A 92 0.83 -3.88 28.04
CA ALA A 92 2.23 -3.67 27.66
C ALA A 92 2.94 -2.71 28.62
N SER A 93 4.13 -3.10 29.08
CA SER A 93 4.99 -2.25 29.93
C SER A 93 5.66 -1.11 29.16
N ILE A 94 5.79 -1.25 27.84
CA ILE A 94 6.30 -0.24 26.90
C ILE A 94 5.31 -0.14 25.75
N TRP A 95 4.78 1.06 25.53
CA TRP A 95 3.83 1.31 24.45
C TRP A 95 4.57 1.47 23.11
N PRO A 96 4.19 0.73 22.07
CA PRO A 96 4.73 0.96 20.73
C PRO A 96 4.26 2.32 20.19
N SER A 97 4.83 2.75 19.06
CA SER A 97 4.31 3.93 18.35
C SER A 97 2.83 3.74 17.99
N GLY A 98 2.11 4.84 17.78
CA GLY A 98 0.71 4.78 17.36
C GLY A 98 0.52 3.95 16.07
N ASP A 99 1.44 4.08 15.12
CA ASP A 99 1.44 3.32 13.86
C ASP A 99 1.62 1.83 14.11
N GLU A 100 2.61 1.46 14.92
CA GLU A 100 2.92 0.07 15.27
C GLU A 100 1.75 -0.60 16.01
N MET A 101 1.08 0.13 16.92
CA MET A 101 -0.13 -0.34 17.58
C MET A 101 -1.26 -0.61 16.58
N VAL A 102 -1.51 0.30 15.64
CA VAL A 102 -2.53 0.10 14.61
C VAL A 102 -2.18 -1.07 13.71
N ALA A 103 -0.94 -1.16 13.23
CA ALA A 103 -0.47 -2.25 12.38
C ALA A 103 -0.69 -3.63 13.03
N ARG A 104 -0.33 -3.78 14.31
CA ARG A 104 -0.57 -5.02 15.07
C ARG A 104 -2.06 -5.35 15.20
N LYS A 105 -2.90 -4.35 15.46
CA LYS A 105 -4.37 -4.52 15.52
C LYS A 105 -4.94 -4.97 14.18
N VAL A 106 -4.49 -4.37 13.07
CA VAL A 106 -4.94 -4.73 11.71
C VAL A 106 -4.53 -6.16 11.37
N MET A 107 -3.28 -6.55 11.59
CA MET A 107 -2.83 -7.92 11.33
C MET A 107 -3.59 -8.96 12.15
N ARG A 108 -3.90 -8.66 13.42
CA ARG A 108 -4.68 -9.56 14.28
C ARG A 108 -6.14 -9.68 13.85
N ARG A 109 -6.79 -8.55 13.58
CA ARG A 109 -8.23 -8.50 13.22
C ARG A 109 -8.50 -8.87 11.77
N ARG A 110 -7.47 -8.83 10.91
CA ARG A 110 -7.56 -9.03 9.46
C ARG A 110 -8.55 -8.07 8.77
N THR A 111 -8.85 -6.94 9.40
CA THR A 111 -9.74 -5.92 8.84
C THR A 111 -9.35 -4.51 9.27
N ALA A 112 -9.56 -3.52 8.39
CA ALA A 112 -9.24 -2.12 8.62
C ALA A 112 -10.05 -1.17 7.73
N VAL A 113 -10.05 0.11 8.07
CA VAL A 113 -10.35 1.21 7.13
C VAL A 113 -9.04 1.80 6.58
N CYS A 114 -9.11 2.76 5.65
CA CYS A 114 -7.96 3.27 4.91
C CYS A 114 -6.74 3.67 5.76
N ASP A 115 -6.94 4.35 6.89
CA ASP A 115 -5.86 4.72 7.82
C ASP A 115 -5.12 3.47 8.38
N GLY A 116 -5.83 2.38 8.66
CA GLY A 116 -5.23 1.14 9.16
C GLY A 116 -4.39 0.43 8.10
N TYR A 117 -4.83 0.42 6.84
CA TYR A 117 -4.02 -0.08 5.71
C TYR A 117 -2.75 0.76 5.55
N ALA A 118 -2.88 2.08 5.57
CA ALA A 118 -1.76 2.98 5.34
C ALA A 118 -0.69 2.91 6.45
N ARG A 119 -1.12 2.78 7.71
CA ARG A 119 -0.20 2.57 8.85
C ARG A 119 0.47 1.21 8.81
N LEU A 120 -0.28 0.14 8.49
CA LEU A 120 0.30 -1.19 8.34
C LEU A 120 1.37 -1.21 7.24
N PHE A 121 1.08 -0.63 6.08
CA PHE A 121 2.05 -0.53 4.99
C PHE A 121 3.29 0.26 5.40
N LYS A 122 3.12 1.43 6.01
CA LYS A 122 4.22 2.27 6.52
C LYS A 122 5.12 1.52 7.50
N VAL A 123 4.53 0.83 8.48
CA VAL A 123 5.26 0.05 9.48
C VAL A 123 6.06 -1.09 8.83
N LEU A 124 5.48 -1.79 7.86
CA LEU A 124 6.19 -2.84 7.13
C LEU A 124 7.32 -2.28 6.26
N CYS A 125 7.12 -1.12 5.65
CA CYS A 125 8.20 -0.39 4.95
C CYS A 125 9.35 -0.04 5.92
N ASP A 126 9.04 0.46 7.12
CA ASP A 126 10.06 0.80 8.12
C ASP A 126 10.88 -0.43 8.53
N TYR A 127 10.22 -1.57 8.81
CA TYR A 127 10.91 -2.81 9.14
C TYR A 127 11.70 -3.43 7.97
N THR A 128 11.37 -3.07 6.73
CA THR A 128 12.09 -3.54 5.53
C THR A 128 13.12 -2.53 5.00
N GLY A 129 13.28 -1.40 5.70
CA GLY A 129 14.24 -0.35 5.34
C GLY A 129 13.83 0.47 4.11
N ILE A 130 12.54 0.51 3.80
CA ILE A 130 11.98 1.28 2.67
C ILE A 130 11.41 2.58 3.21
N GLU A 131 11.84 3.71 2.65
CA GLU A 131 11.30 5.01 3.03
C GLU A 131 9.87 5.16 2.48
N ALA A 132 8.91 5.33 3.38
CA ALA A 132 7.51 5.59 3.04
C ALA A 132 6.96 6.68 3.96
N VAL A 133 5.89 7.35 3.54
CA VAL A 133 5.13 8.31 4.34
C VAL A 133 3.63 8.04 4.20
N ILE A 134 2.88 8.39 5.24
CA ILE A 134 1.41 8.34 5.20
C ILE A 134 0.91 9.67 4.62
N VAL A 135 0.04 9.59 3.62
CA VAL A 135 -0.57 10.74 2.95
C VAL A 135 -2.05 10.74 3.27
N GLN A 136 -2.54 11.84 3.83
CA GLN A 136 -3.97 12.10 4.04
C GLN A 136 -4.47 13.05 2.97
N GLY A 137 -5.53 12.68 2.27
CA GLY A 137 -6.09 13.52 1.22
C GLY A 137 -7.52 13.15 0.85
N TYR A 138 -7.87 13.39 -0.41
CA TYR A 138 -9.23 13.28 -0.91
C TYR A 138 -9.31 12.19 -1.98
N GLY A 139 -9.89 11.05 -1.63
CA GLY A 139 -10.31 10.06 -2.60
C GLY A 139 -11.47 10.60 -3.44
N ARG A 140 -11.33 10.58 -4.77
CA ARG A 140 -12.40 10.95 -5.71
C ARG A 140 -13.50 9.90 -5.71
N VAL A 141 -14.36 9.93 -4.69
CA VAL A 141 -15.57 9.11 -4.61
C VAL A 141 -16.75 9.99 -5.02
N ALA A 142 -17.60 9.50 -5.92
CA ALA A 142 -18.80 10.20 -6.36
C ALA A 142 -19.66 10.59 -5.13
N GLY A 143 -20.02 11.87 -5.02
CA GLY A 143 -20.83 12.38 -3.90
C GLY A 143 -20.06 12.72 -2.60
N SER A 144 -18.73 12.56 -2.56
CA SER A 144 -17.94 12.96 -1.39
C SER A 144 -17.85 14.49 -1.25
N ASN A 145 -18.13 14.98 -0.04
CA ASN A 145 -18.13 16.40 0.28
C ASN A 145 -16.69 16.92 0.28
N ARG A 146 -16.35 17.84 -0.64
CA ARG A 146 -14.97 18.25 -1.00
C ARG A 146 -14.16 18.95 0.10
N PHE A 147 -14.67 19.04 1.33
CA PHE A 147 -14.12 19.91 2.39
C PHE A 147 -13.40 19.18 3.54
N ARG A 148 -13.36 17.83 3.55
CA ARG A 148 -12.56 17.04 4.53
C ARG A 148 -11.78 15.90 3.88
N THR A 149 -10.52 15.69 4.29
CA THR A 149 -9.78 14.46 3.93
C THR A 149 -10.65 13.25 4.27
N ASN A 150 -10.88 12.40 3.28
CA ASN A 150 -11.76 11.23 3.38
C ASN A 150 -11.01 9.93 3.09
N HIS A 151 -9.70 10.01 2.79
CA HIS A 151 -8.89 8.86 2.43
C HIS A 151 -7.44 9.03 2.85
N THR A 152 -6.79 7.90 3.14
CA THR A 152 -5.39 7.83 3.59
C THR A 152 -4.69 6.72 2.82
N TRP A 153 -3.52 7.03 2.25
CA TRP A 153 -2.68 6.11 1.47
C TRP A 153 -1.21 6.36 1.78
N ASN A 154 -0.29 5.78 1.01
CA ASN A 154 1.14 5.96 1.20
C ASN A 154 1.81 6.58 -0.02
N ALA A 155 2.88 7.32 0.20
CA ALA A 155 3.92 7.52 -0.79
C ALA A 155 5.15 6.72 -0.36
N VAL A 156 5.77 6.01 -1.29
CA VAL A 156 6.95 5.16 -1.08
C VAL A 156 8.07 5.61 -2.00
N LYS A 157 9.29 5.61 -1.49
CA LYS A 157 10.47 6.00 -2.26
C LYS A 157 11.22 4.75 -2.71
N ILE A 158 11.37 4.59 -4.01
CA ILE A 158 12.10 3.48 -4.63
C ILE A 158 13.12 4.11 -5.57
N ASP A 159 14.39 3.73 -5.43
CA ASP A 159 15.49 4.21 -6.26
C ASP A 159 15.53 5.75 -6.43
N SER A 160 15.26 6.45 -5.32
CA SER A 160 15.20 7.93 -5.21
C SER A 160 13.98 8.63 -5.81
N ALA A 161 13.04 7.90 -6.40
CA ALA A 161 11.78 8.44 -6.90
C ALA A 161 10.62 8.11 -5.96
N TRP A 162 9.67 9.04 -5.82
CA TRP A 162 8.46 8.85 -5.01
C TRP A 162 7.31 8.33 -5.86
N TYR A 163 6.60 7.35 -5.34
CA TYR A 163 5.45 6.71 -5.96
C TYR A 163 4.30 6.61 -4.98
N LEU A 164 3.07 6.71 -5.45
CA LEU A 164 1.88 6.48 -4.64
C LEU A 164 1.56 4.99 -4.56
N VAL A 165 1.16 4.55 -3.37
CA VAL A 165 0.64 3.20 -3.12
C VAL A 165 -0.63 3.32 -2.29
N ASP A 166 -1.72 2.75 -2.80
CA ASP A 166 -2.99 2.69 -2.08
C ASP A 166 -3.42 1.23 -1.90
N ALA A 167 -3.01 0.65 -0.78
CA ALA A 167 -3.35 -0.74 -0.44
C ALA A 167 -4.84 -0.95 -0.15
N THR A 168 -5.61 0.12 0.12
CA THR A 168 -7.04 0.01 0.43
C THR A 168 -7.86 -0.16 -0.85
N TRP A 169 -7.67 0.75 -1.81
CA TRP A 169 -8.36 0.65 -3.10
C TRP A 169 -7.79 -0.46 -3.97
N ALA A 170 -6.53 -0.83 -3.75
CA ALA A 170 -5.97 -2.03 -4.33
C ALA A 170 -6.61 -3.32 -3.84
N SER A 171 -7.12 -3.40 -2.60
CA SER A 171 -7.51 -4.70 -2.04
C SER A 171 -8.85 -5.21 -2.59
N GLY A 172 -9.72 -4.33 -3.05
CA GLY A 172 -11.04 -4.69 -3.54
C GLY A 172 -11.98 -3.51 -3.72
N TYR A 173 -13.28 -3.78 -3.69
CA TYR A 173 -14.32 -2.77 -3.86
C TYR A 173 -15.57 -3.07 -3.02
N MET A 174 -16.41 -2.07 -2.83
CA MET A 174 -17.71 -2.18 -2.16
C MET A 174 -18.82 -2.43 -3.19
N THR A 175 -19.73 -3.35 -2.91
CA THR A 175 -20.96 -3.54 -3.69
C THR A 175 -22.00 -2.46 -3.34
N PHE A 176 -23.06 -2.38 -4.13
CA PHE A 176 -24.23 -1.54 -3.78
C PHE A 176 -24.94 -1.97 -2.49
N GLY A 177 -24.71 -3.20 -2.00
CA GLY A 177 -25.25 -3.72 -0.74
C GLY A 177 -24.36 -3.49 0.48
N ASP A 178 -23.35 -2.63 0.35
CA ASP A 178 -22.34 -2.34 1.38
C ASP A 178 -21.55 -3.59 1.82
N ASP A 179 -21.32 -4.52 0.88
CA ASP A 179 -20.46 -5.68 1.10
C ASP A 179 -19.10 -5.47 0.43
N TYR A 180 -18.03 -5.92 1.08
CA TYR A 180 -16.69 -5.86 0.54
C TYR A 180 -16.41 -7.10 -0.33
N VAL A 181 -15.87 -6.87 -1.53
CA VAL A 181 -15.37 -7.92 -2.43
C VAL A 181 -13.88 -7.72 -2.65
N ARG A 182 -13.08 -8.68 -2.19
CA ARG A 182 -11.64 -8.70 -2.42
C ARG A 182 -11.35 -8.91 -3.91
N LYS A 183 -10.57 -8.02 -4.49
CA LYS A 183 -10.09 -8.10 -5.87
C LYS A 183 -8.87 -7.19 -6.03
N GLN A 184 -7.68 -7.77 -6.04
CA GLN A 184 -6.45 -7.00 -6.14
C GLN A 184 -6.42 -6.18 -7.44
N ASN A 185 -6.03 -4.90 -7.37
CA ASN A 185 -5.94 -4.01 -8.52
C ASN A 185 -4.62 -3.23 -8.53
N ASP A 186 -3.71 -3.62 -9.43
CA ASP A 186 -2.36 -3.07 -9.53
C ASP A 186 -2.28 -1.64 -10.08
N VAL A 187 -3.39 -1.04 -10.53
CA VAL A 187 -3.44 0.39 -10.89
C VAL A 187 -3.02 1.28 -9.71
N TYR A 188 -3.23 0.82 -8.48
CA TYR A 188 -2.89 1.52 -7.24
C TYR A 188 -1.51 1.16 -6.68
N PHE A 189 -0.70 0.41 -7.43
CA PHE A 189 0.67 0.06 -7.06
C PHE A 189 1.66 0.91 -7.85
N LEU A 190 2.43 1.73 -7.14
CA LEU A 190 3.44 2.65 -7.70
C LEU A 190 2.87 3.61 -8.76
N THR A 191 1.67 4.11 -8.51
CA THR A 191 1.07 5.14 -9.35
C THR A 191 1.94 6.40 -9.28
N PRO A 192 2.33 7.01 -10.42
CA PRO A 192 3.02 8.29 -10.40
C PRO A 192 2.17 9.36 -9.69
N PRO A 193 2.80 10.22 -8.87
CA PRO A 193 2.15 11.42 -8.36
C PRO A 193 2.16 12.47 -9.49
N ASP A 194 1.16 12.44 -10.37
CA ASP A 194 0.95 13.48 -11.39
C ASP A 194 0.71 14.87 -10.77
#